data_AF-A0A918GF42-F1
#
_entry.id   AF-A0A918GF42-F1
#
_cell.length_a   1.000
_cell.length_b   1.000
_cell.length_c   1.000
_cell.angle_alpha   90.00
_cell.angle_beta   90.00
_cell.angle_gamma   90.00
#
_symmetry.space_group_name_H-M   'P 1'
#
loop_
_entity.id
_entity.type
_entity.pdbx_description
1 polymer ?
#
loop_
_entity_poly.entity_id
_entity_poly.type
_entity_poly.pdbx_seq_one_letter_code
_entity_poly.pdbx_strand_id
1 'polypeptide(L)'
;MQSLHGRGRVVMARLERAMTTGCLTVLVVLIVVLSTVLGMLWYWSRHTDKVNAEHRQQALLALDDQLRRTKNETIRALGNEGSADPDALTAVIHQHTGAPVISYDAFRHTFRARVVKRVEYESRSLFGISQGVIGRCLEYTYAPAKGHGWTSTISVVKYDTCGPSVSIGSGARTAGQRVAALEASELNLTGVRRALAPYRRFLTVSAVTRTGSTVTVSVVVSEETTRQCYRITRNGSQVFSVPVQTCQD
;
A
#
# COMPACT_ATOMS: atom_id res chain seq x y z
N MET A 1 29.82 40.19 82.74
CA MET A 1 28.61 39.67 82.06
C MET A 1 28.16 40.70 81.04
N GLN A 2 27.69 40.26 79.86
CA GLN A 2 27.43 41.03 78.61
C GLN A 2 28.71 41.25 77.77
N SER A 3 28.78 40.96 76.47
CA SER A 3 27.80 40.42 75.53
C SER A 3 28.57 39.79 74.35
N LEU A 4 28.53 38.45 74.25
CA LEU A 4 29.11 37.62 73.19
C LEU A 4 28.27 37.62 71.89
N HIS A 5 27.55 38.70 71.57
CA HIS A 5 26.54 38.73 70.50
C HIS A 5 27.00 39.27 69.12
N GLY A 6 28.25 39.73 68.98
CA GLY A 6 28.72 40.38 67.74
C GLY A 6 29.29 39.45 66.66
N ARG A 7 29.84 38.28 67.02
CA ARG A 7 30.56 37.40 66.08
C ARG A 7 29.67 36.42 65.30
N GLY A 8 28.51 36.02 65.84
CA GLY A 8 27.60 35.08 65.19
C GLY A 8 26.91 35.63 63.93
N ARG A 9 26.53 36.92 63.92
CA ARG A 9 25.79 37.54 62.79
C ARG A 9 26.64 37.74 61.54
N VAL A 10 27.93 38.04 61.68
CA VAL A 10 28.81 38.30 60.52
C VAL A 10 29.20 37.01 59.80
N VAL A 11 29.32 35.90 60.53
CA VAL A 11 29.60 34.57 59.96
C VAL A 11 28.37 34.01 59.24
N MET A 12 27.16 34.18 59.83
CA MET A 12 25.89 33.81 59.19
C MET A 12 25.64 34.57 57.87
N ALA A 13 25.84 35.89 57.83
CA ALA A 13 25.65 36.69 56.62
C ALA A 13 26.67 36.37 55.49
N ARG A 14 27.88 35.90 55.83
CA ARG A 14 28.88 35.45 54.85
C ARG A 14 28.59 34.04 54.33
N LEU A 15 28.08 33.13 55.17
CA LEU A 15 27.61 31.81 54.75
C LEU A 15 26.35 31.91 53.88
N GLU A 16 25.40 32.80 54.19
CA GLU A 16 24.26 33.10 53.33
C GLU A 16 24.67 33.70 51.98
N ARG A 17 25.66 34.62 51.94
CA ARG A 17 26.21 35.12 50.67
C ARG A 17 26.97 34.07 49.87
N ALA A 18 27.73 33.20 50.53
CA ALA A 18 28.46 32.13 49.84
C ALA A 18 27.51 31.05 49.29
N MET A 19 26.48 30.66 50.06
CA MET A 19 25.44 29.72 49.61
C MET A 19 24.58 30.31 48.49
N THR A 20 24.22 31.59 48.56
CA THR A 20 23.46 32.24 47.47
C THR A 20 24.30 32.39 46.21
N THR A 21 25.60 32.69 46.32
CA THR A 21 26.50 32.74 45.15
C THR A 21 26.71 31.37 44.51
N GLY A 22 26.91 30.32 45.32
CA GLY A 22 27.04 28.93 44.83
C GLY A 22 25.74 28.38 44.24
N CYS A 23 24.58 28.70 44.82
CA CYS A 23 23.28 28.34 44.27
C CYS A 23 23.02 29.06 42.93
N LEU A 24 23.38 30.34 42.85
CA LEU A 24 23.22 31.14 41.64
C LEU A 24 24.14 30.64 40.52
N THR A 25 25.39 30.25 40.80
CA THR A 25 26.27 29.67 39.76
C THR A 25 25.76 28.33 39.25
N VAL A 26 25.29 27.45 40.14
CA VAL A 26 24.68 26.16 39.74
C VAL A 26 23.44 26.38 38.88
N LEU A 27 22.57 27.33 39.26
CA LEU A 27 21.36 27.67 38.52
C LEU A 27 21.71 28.23 37.13
N VAL A 28 22.71 29.11 37.02
CA VAL A 28 23.17 29.64 35.73
C VAL A 28 23.71 28.52 34.84
N VAL A 29 24.57 27.64 35.38
CA VAL A 29 25.10 26.50 34.61
C VAL A 29 23.97 25.59 34.12
N LEU A 30 22.99 25.32 34.99
CA LEU A 30 21.84 24.48 34.63
C LEU A 30 20.98 25.12 33.55
N ILE A 31 20.73 26.43 33.61
CA ILE A 31 20.02 27.17 32.56
C ILE A 31 20.77 27.10 31.24
N VAL A 32 22.09 27.29 31.24
CA VAL A 32 22.90 27.23 30.02
C VAL A 32 22.83 25.83 29.40
N VAL A 33 23.06 24.78 30.20
CA VAL A 33 23.00 23.39 29.72
C VAL A 33 21.61 23.06 29.18
N LEU A 34 20.54 23.39 29.89
CA LEU A 34 19.18 23.15 29.42
C LEU A 34 18.87 23.91 28.13
N SER A 35 19.29 25.18 28.03
CA SER A 35 19.08 25.98 26.83
C SER A 35 19.81 25.38 25.62
N THR A 36 21.04 24.91 25.81
CA THR A 36 21.81 24.23 24.76
C THR A 36 21.12 22.93 24.32
N VAL A 37 20.69 22.09 25.27
CA VAL A 37 20.01 20.83 24.97
C VAL A 37 18.68 21.09 24.25
N LEU A 38 17.87 22.05 24.71
CA LEU A 38 16.62 22.43 24.06
C LEU A 38 16.86 22.97 22.65
N GLY A 39 17.88 23.80 22.46
CA GLY A 39 18.26 24.31 21.14
C GLY A 39 18.67 23.19 20.17
N MET A 40 19.46 22.23 20.65
CA MET A 40 19.88 21.07 19.86
C MET A 40 18.69 20.16 19.50
N LEU A 41 17.82 19.86 20.47
CA LEU A 41 16.62 19.05 20.25
C LEU A 41 15.65 19.72 19.28
N TRP A 42 15.45 21.05 19.41
CA TRP A 42 14.61 21.82 18.51
C TRP A 42 15.16 21.82 17.08
N TYR A 43 16.48 22.02 16.93
CA TYR A 43 17.15 21.96 15.63
C TYR A 43 16.98 20.58 14.98
N TRP A 44 17.23 19.51 15.73
CA TRP A 44 17.09 18.14 15.24
C TRP A 44 15.66 17.81 14.84
N SER A 45 14.69 18.14 15.68
CA SER A 45 13.27 17.92 15.41
C SER A 45 12.86 18.63 14.11
N ARG A 46 13.19 19.93 13.98
CA ARG A 46 12.87 20.72 12.79
C ARG A 46 13.57 20.18 11.53
N HIS A 47 14.84 19.81 11.63
CA HIS A 47 15.59 19.28 10.49
C HIS A 47 15.00 17.94 10.01
N THR A 48 14.66 17.07 10.96
CA THR A 48 14.07 15.76 10.70
C THR A 48 12.70 15.89 10.04
N ASP A 49 11.84 16.76 10.57
CA ASP A 49 10.51 17.02 9.99
C ASP A 49 10.60 17.54 8.56
N LYS A 50 11.55 18.44 8.29
CA LYS A 50 11.78 18.99 6.94
C LYS A 50 12.24 17.90 5.98
N VAL A 51 13.25 17.10 6.34
CA VAL A 51 13.77 16.02 5.49
C VAL A 51 12.67 14.97 5.22
N ASN A 52 11.91 14.60 6.24
CA ASN A 52 10.80 13.66 6.09
C ASN A 52 9.70 14.19 5.18
N ALA A 53 9.38 15.49 5.28
CA ALA A 53 8.43 16.14 4.38
C ALA A 53 8.93 16.14 2.93
N GLU A 54 10.22 16.39 2.71
CA GLU A 54 10.85 16.34 1.38
C GLU A 54 10.82 14.92 0.78
N HIS A 55 11.24 13.90 1.53
CA HIS A 55 11.19 12.51 1.08
C HIS A 55 9.76 12.05 0.79
N ARG A 56 8.81 12.41 1.66
CA ARG A 56 7.39 12.12 1.45
C ARG A 56 6.88 12.80 0.18
N GLN A 57 7.26 14.05 -0.08
CA GLN A 57 6.86 14.78 -1.28
C GLN A 57 7.46 14.17 -2.55
N GLN A 58 8.74 13.77 -2.52
CA GLN A 58 9.38 13.07 -3.63
C GLN A 58 8.68 11.74 -3.94
N ALA A 59 8.33 10.97 -2.92
CA ALA A 59 7.57 9.73 -3.07
C ALA A 59 6.17 9.96 -3.67
N LEU A 60 5.51 11.06 -3.31
CA LEU A 60 4.24 11.45 -3.93
C LEU A 60 4.39 11.80 -5.41
N LEU A 61 5.40 12.59 -5.76
CA LEU A 61 5.66 12.95 -7.16
C LEU A 61 6.01 11.72 -8.01
N ALA A 62 6.82 10.80 -7.45
CA ALA A 62 7.15 9.54 -8.10
C ALA A 62 5.91 8.66 -8.30
N LEU A 63 5.02 8.60 -7.30
CA LEU A 63 3.74 7.92 -7.44
C LEU A 63 2.91 8.54 -8.57
N ASP A 64 2.69 9.85 -8.55
CA ASP A 64 1.87 10.53 -9.55
C ASP A 64 2.40 10.33 -10.98
N ASP A 65 3.73 10.34 -11.15
CA ASP A 65 4.36 10.03 -12.43
C ASP A 65 4.15 8.57 -12.85
N GLN A 66 4.31 7.61 -11.92
CA GLN A 66 4.01 6.20 -12.16
C GLN A 66 2.54 6.02 -12.58
N LEU A 67 1.59 6.66 -11.88
CA LEU A 67 0.16 6.59 -12.21
C LEU A 67 -0.11 7.13 -13.62
N ARG A 68 0.53 8.24 -13.99
CA ARG A 68 0.42 8.81 -15.34
C ARG A 68 0.99 7.87 -16.41
N ARG A 69 2.15 7.25 -16.16
CA ARG A 69 2.75 6.26 -17.07
C ARG A 69 1.86 5.04 -17.24
N THR A 70 1.41 4.42 -16.14
CA THR A 70 0.49 3.27 -16.16
C THR A 70 -0.77 3.61 -16.95
N LYS A 71 -1.36 4.79 -16.73
CA LYS A 71 -2.54 5.25 -17.49
C LYS A 71 -2.28 5.27 -18.99
N ASN A 72 -1.20 5.93 -19.41
CA ASN A 72 -0.89 6.13 -20.83
C ASN A 72 -0.51 4.81 -21.51
N GLU A 73 0.23 3.94 -20.82
CA GLU A 73 0.57 2.60 -21.29
C GLU A 73 -0.68 1.72 -21.44
N THR A 74 -1.59 1.74 -20.45
CA THR A 74 -2.84 0.97 -20.52
C THR A 74 -3.72 1.45 -21.67
N ILE A 75 -3.89 2.77 -21.85
CA ILE A 75 -4.64 3.33 -22.99
C ILE A 75 -4.04 2.85 -24.32
N ARG A 76 -2.71 2.90 -24.45
CA ARG A 76 -2.01 2.46 -25.65
C ARG A 76 -2.22 0.97 -25.90
N ALA A 77 -2.07 0.15 -24.88
CA ALA A 77 -2.26 -1.29 -24.97
C ALA A 77 -3.71 -1.64 -25.35
N LEU A 78 -4.70 -0.98 -24.73
CA LEU A 78 -6.12 -1.13 -25.09
C LEU A 78 -6.41 -0.71 -26.54
N GLY A 79 -5.74 0.31 -27.05
CA GLY A 79 -5.85 0.72 -28.46
C GLY A 79 -5.22 -0.30 -29.43
N ASN A 80 -4.19 -1.00 -29.00
CA ASN A 80 -3.46 -1.98 -29.80
C ASN A 80 -4.04 -3.40 -29.74
N GLU A 81 -4.76 -3.74 -28.66
CA GLU A 81 -5.33 -5.09 -28.44
C GLU A 81 -6.26 -5.54 -29.58
N GLY A 82 -6.94 -4.60 -30.25
CA GLY A 82 -7.79 -4.86 -31.41
C GLY A 82 -9.07 -5.68 -31.12
N SER A 83 -9.16 -6.32 -29.96
CA SER A 83 -10.30 -7.08 -29.48
C SER A 83 -11.35 -6.19 -28.82
N ALA A 84 -12.63 -6.48 -29.08
CA ALA A 84 -13.76 -5.92 -28.34
C ALA A 84 -14.24 -6.81 -27.19
N ASP A 85 -13.61 -7.97 -27.00
CA ASP A 85 -13.95 -8.91 -25.93
C ASP A 85 -13.64 -8.29 -24.55
N PRO A 86 -14.64 -8.15 -23.66
CA PRO A 86 -14.43 -7.61 -22.33
C PRO A 86 -13.41 -8.39 -21.49
N ASP A 87 -13.28 -9.70 -21.68
CA ASP A 87 -12.31 -10.52 -20.95
C ASP A 87 -10.88 -10.20 -21.39
N ALA A 88 -10.63 -10.08 -22.70
CA ALA A 88 -9.33 -9.68 -23.25
C ALA A 88 -8.91 -8.28 -22.76
N LEU A 89 -9.83 -7.31 -22.84
CA LEU A 89 -9.58 -5.95 -22.36
C LEU A 89 -9.37 -5.89 -20.84
N THR A 90 -10.07 -6.74 -20.08
CA THR A 90 -9.84 -6.89 -18.63
C THR A 90 -8.44 -7.39 -18.33
N ALA A 91 -7.94 -8.36 -19.10
CA ALA A 91 -6.58 -8.88 -18.96
C ALA A 91 -5.53 -7.78 -19.22
N VAL A 92 -5.71 -6.96 -20.26
CA VAL A 92 -4.84 -5.82 -20.56
C VAL A 92 -4.84 -4.80 -19.41
N ILE A 93 -6.03 -4.43 -18.91
CA ILE A 93 -6.14 -3.49 -17.78
C ILE A 93 -5.46 -4.07 -16.54
N HIS A 94 -5.67 -5.35 -16.25
CA HIS A 94 -5.05 -6.02 -15.12
C HIS A 94 -3.52 -6.03 -15.23
N GLN A 95 -2.97 -6.35 -16.41
CA GLN A 95 -1.54 -6.42 -16.65
C GLN A 95 -0.83 -5.10 -16.31
N HIS A 96 -1.40 -3.96 -16.70
CA HIS A 96 -0.78 -2.65 -16.47
C HIS A 96 -1.10 -2.05 -15.10
N THR A 97 -2.33 -2.21 -14.60
CA THR A 97 -2.74 -1.59 -13.32
C THR A 97 -2.42 -2.46 -12.11
N GLY A 98 -2.40 -3.78 -12.29
CA GLY A 98 -2.38 -4.77 -11.23
C GLY A 98 -3.68 -4.82 -10.42
N ALA A 99 -4.79 -4.28 -10.95
CA ALA A 99 -6.05 -4.19 -10.24
C ALA A 99 -6.69 -5.57 -10.04
N PRO A 100 -6.93 -6.01 -8.80
CA PRO A 100 -7.59 -7.29 -8.54
C PRO A 100 -9.07 -7.32 -8.87
N VAL A 101 -9.73 -6.16 -8.85
CA VAL A 101 -11.16 -6.05 -9.17
C VAL A 101 -11.31 -5.12 -10.34
N ILE A 102 -11.89 -5.64 -11.41
CA ILE A 102 -12.14 -4.93 -12.65
C ILE A 102 -13.57 -5.25 -13.07
N SER A 103 -14.45 -4.26 -12.97
CA SER A 103 -15.85 -4.37 -13.39
C SER A 103 -16.05 -3.75 -14.76
N TYR A 104 -16.82 -4.42 -15.61
CA TYR A 104 -17.26 -3.88 -16.90
C TYR A 104 -18.74 -3.49 -16.86
N ASP A 105 -19.03 -2.23 -17.18
CA ASP A 105 -20.39 -1.73 -17.44
C ASP A 105 -20.68 -1.88 -18.93
N ALA A 106 -21.48 -2.88 -19.29
CA ALA A 106 -21.82 -3.18 -20.68
C ALA A 106 -22.63 -2.07 -21.36
N PHE A 107 -23.46 -1.33 -20.60
CA PHE A 107 -24.28 -0.25 -21.17
C PHE A 107 -23.42 0.96 -21.54
N ARG A 108 -22.39 1.24 -20.74
CA ARG A 108 -21.47 2.36 -20.96
C ARG A 108 -20.17 1.97 -21.66
N HIS A 109 -20.00 0.69 -21.97
CA HIS A 109 -18.73 0.11 -22.44
C HIS A 109 -17.52 0.56 -21.60
N THR A 110 -17.70 0.66 -20.28
CA THR A 110 -16.73 1.29 -19.38
C THR A 110 -16.16 0.27 -18.40
N PHE A 111 -14.84 0.25 -18.26
CA PHE A 111 -14.17 -0.55 -17.23
C PHE A 111 -13.84 0.31 -16.03
N ARG A 112 -14.02 -0.25 -14.84
CA ARG A 112 -13.55 0.32 -13.57
C ARG A 112 -12.63 -0.67 -12.88
N ALA A 113 -11.39 -0.28 -12.66
CA ALA A 113 -10.35 -1.09 -12.05
C ALA A 113 -9.91 -0.46 -10.73
N ARG A 114 -10.01 -1.21 -9.63
CA ARG A 114 -9.66 -0.72 -8.28
C ARG A 114 -8.41 -1.37 -7.76
N VAL A 115 -7.47 -0.57 -7.27
CA VAL A 115 -6.19 -1.06 -6.75
C VAL A 115 -5.67 -0.18 -5.62
N VAL A 116 -5.03 -0.80 -4.63
CA VAL A 116 -4.23 -0.08 -3.64
C VAL A 116 -2.81 0.04 -4.16
N LYS A 117 -2.30 1.27 -4.26
CA LYS A 117 -0.87 1.53 -4.49
C LYS A 117 -0.23 1.98 -3.18
N ARG A 118 0.94 1.41 -2.91
CA ARG A 118 1.77 1.78 -1.76
C ARG A 118 3.11 2.25 -2.28
N VAL A 119 3.58 3.36 -1.77
CA VAL A 119 4.93 3.87 -2.02
C VAL A 119 5.62 4.08 -0.69
N GLU A 120 6.80 3.51 -0.58
CA GLU A 120 7.66 3.62 0.60
C GLU A 120 8.56 4.86 0.44
N TYR A 121 8.87 5.51 1.54
CA TYR A 121 9.82 6.61 1.59
C TYR A 121 10.71 6.49 2.83
N GLU A 122 11.95 6.94 2.73
CA GLU A 122 12.83 7.02 3.88
C GLU A 122 12.31 8.07 4.87
N SER A 123 12.12 7.66 6.11
CA SER A 123 11.79 8.55 7.23
C SER A 123 12.94 8.54 8.22
N ARG A 124 13.26 9.70 8.78
CA ARG A 124 14.29 9.89 9.81
C ARG A 124 13.63 10.22 11.13
N SER A 125 14.26 9.80 12.22
CA SER A 125 13.84 10.08 13.59
C SER A 125 15.08 10.26 14.47
N LEU A 126 14.88 10.71 15.71
CA LEU A 126 15.96 10.77 16.71
C LEU A 126 16.61 9.40 16.97
N PHE A 127 15.92 8.30 16.66
CA PHE A 127 16.39 6.92 16.88
C PHE A 127 16.91 6.23 15.61
N GLY A 128 17.08 6.97 14.52
CA GLY A 128 17.62 6.46 13.25
C GLY A 128 16.67 6.55 12.07
N ILE A 129 16.93 5.73 11.06
CA ILE A 129 16.21 5.69 9.78
C ILE A 129 15.14 4.59 9.82
N SER A 130 13.94 4.91 9.36
CA SER A 130 12.81 4.00 9.19
C SER A 130 12.14 4.20 7.83
N GLN A 131 11.13 3.38 7.52
CA GLN A 131 10.35 3.53 6.29
C GLN A 131 8.96 4.09 6.62
N GLY A 132 8.60 5.19 5.98
CA GLY A 132 7.23 5.66 5.89
C GLY A 132 6.52 5.04 4.68
N VAL A 133 5.20 4.91 4.75
CA VAL A 133 4.39 4.36 3.65
C VAL A 133 3.26 5.32 3.32
N ILE A 134 3.07 5.56 2.02
CA ILE A 134 1.93 6.27 1.47
C ILE A 134 1.04 5.24 0.78
N GLY A 135 -0.11 4.95 1.37
CA GLY A 135 -1.14 4.11 0.74
C GLY A 135 -2.22 4.96 0.07
N ARG A 136 -2.51 4.70 -1.19
CA ARG A 136 -3.65 5.31 -1.92
C ARG A 136 -4.53 4.23 -2.51
N CYS A 137 -5.84 4.35 -2.31
CA CYS A 137 -6.82 3.56 -3.06
C CYS A 137 -7.16 4.32 -4.34
N LEU A 138 -6.97 3.66 -5.48
CA LEU A 138 -7.13 4.24 -6.80
C LEU A 138 -8.23 3.51 -7.55
N GLU A 139 -9.08 4.28 -8.22
CA GLU A 139 -10.03 3.77 -9.21
C GLU A 139 -9.63 4.32 -10.58
N TYR A 140 -9.27 3.40 -11.48
CA TYR A 140 -9.06 3.70 -12.89
C TYR A 140 -10.38 3.46 -13.62
N THR A 141 -10.82 4.44 -14.39
CA THR A 141 -11.93 4.29 -15.32
C THR A 141 -11.39 4.33 -16.74
N TYR A 142 -11.71 3.33 -17.55
CA TYR A 142 -11.36 3.27 -18.97
C TYR A 142 -12.63 3.21 -19.80
N ALA A 143 -12.74 4.09 -20.80
CA ALA A 143 -13.90 4.13 -21.69
C ALA A 143 -13.46 4.43 -23.14
N PRO A 144 -14.13 3.87 -24.15
CA PRO A 144 -13.92 4.22 -25.55
C PRO A 144 -14.08 5.73 -25.77
N ALA A 145 -13.16 6.31 -26.54
CA ALA A 145 -13.22 7.71 -26.94
C ALA A 145 -14.21 7.90 -28.12
N LYS A 146 -14.72 9.13 -28.31
CA LYS A 146 -15.63 9.49 -29.43
C LYS A 146 -14.98 9.46 -30.83
N GLY A 147 -13.71 9.06 -30.93
CA GLY A 147 -13.00 8.74 -32.16
C GLY A 147 -12.00 7.64 -31.81
N HIS A 148 -11.81 6.66 -32.71
CA HIS A 148 -11.04 5.41 -32.51
C HIS A 148 -9.92 5.53 -31.45
N GLY A 149 -10.18 5.03 -30.24
CA GLY A 149 -9.24 5.14 -29.12
C GLY A 149 -9.88 4.94 -27.74
N TRP A 150 -9.07 5.09 -26.70
CA TRP A 150 -9.47 4.93 -25.30
C TRP A 150 -9.17 6.18 -24.49
N THR A 151 -10.05 6.48 -23.53
CA THR A 151 -9.84 7.51 -22.51
C THR A 151 -9.65 6.85 -21.15
N SER A 152 -8.91 7.51 -20.26
CA SER A 152 -8.78 7.07 -18.88
C SER A 152 -8.80 8.22 -17.89
N THR A 153 -9.50 7.99 -16.78
CA THR A 153 -9.53 8.86 -15.62
C THR A 153 -9.05 8.07 -14.41
N ILE A 154 -8.27 8.72 -13.54
CA ILE A 154 -7.83 8.17 -12.26
C ILE A 154 -8.42 9.03 -11.16
N SER A 155 -9.11 8.39 -10.20
CA SER A 155 -9.56 9.03 -8.97
C SER A 155 -8.89 8.38 -7.77
N VAL A 156 -8.53 9.22 -6.79
CA VAL A 156 -8.16 8.76 -5.45
C VAL A 156 -9.44 8.66 -4.64
N VAL A 157 -9.77 7.46 -4.20
CA VAL A 157 -10.96 7.21 -3.38
C VAL A 157 -10.54 6.89 -1.94
N LYS A 158 -11.52 6.80 -1.04
CA LYS A 158 -11.25 6.45 0.35
C LYS A 158 -10.61 5.06 0.45
N TYR A 159 -9.69 4.91 1.40
CA TYR A 159 -8.87 3.69 1.49
C TYR A 159 -9.70 2.43 1.76
N ASP A 160 -10.75 2.56 2.59
CA ASP A 160 -11.73 1.52 2.91
C ASP A 160 -12.46 0.96 1.66
N THR A 161 -12.66 1.80 0.64
CA THR A 161 -13.32 1.43 -0.62
C THR A 161 -12.52 0.36 -1.40
N CYS A 162 -11.21 0.28 -1.18
CA CYS A 162 -10.37 -0.77 -1.77
C CYS A 162 -10.31 -2.06 -0.94
N GLY A 163 -10.88 -2.10 0.27
CA GLY A 163 -10.85 -3.28 1.15
C GLY A 163 -11.20 -4.58 0.40
N PRO A 164 -12.37 -4.64 -0.27
CA PRO A 164 -12.75 -5.81 -1.06
C PRO A 164 -11.76 -6.17 -2.17
N SER A 165 -11.16 -5.16 -2.83
CA SER A 165 -10.16 -5.41 -3.88
C SER A 165 -8.88 -6.04 -3.34
N VAL A 166 -8.43 -5.61 -2.15
CA VAL A 166 -7.28 -6.20 -1.47
C VAL A 166 -7.57 -7.65 -1.06
N SER A 167 -8.72 -7.90 -0.44
CA SER A 167 -9.14 -9.26 -0.05
C SER A 167 -9.24 -10.18 -1.26
N ILE A 168 -9.90 -9.73 -2.33
CA ILE A 168 -10.04 -10.49 -3.59
C ILE A 168 -8.68 -10.78 -4.21
N GLY A 169 -7.78 -9.81 -4.29
CA GLY A 169 -6.42 -10.02 -4.82
C GLY A 169 -5.61 -11.02 -3.99
N SER A 170 -5.76 -10.98 -2.67
CA SER A 170 -5.15 -11.97 -1.77
C SER A 170 -5.72 -13.38 -1.99
N GLY A 171 -7.05 -13.49 -2.13
CA GLY A 171 -7.73 -14.74 -2.43
C GLY A 171 -7.29 -15.33 -3.77
N ALA A 172 -7.24 -14.52 -4.82
CA ALA A 172 -6.79 -14.92 -6.14
C ALA A 172 -5.32 -15.38 -6.15
N ARG A 173 -4.44 -14.69 -5.43
CA ARG A 173 -3.04 -15.11 -5.26
C ARG A 173 -2.94 -16.44 -4.52
N THR A 174 -3.71 -16.59 -3.44
CA THR A 174 -3.77 -17.85 -2.68
C THR A 174 -4.25 -18.99 -3.57
N ALA A 175 -5.30 -18.77 -4.36
CA ALA A 175 -5.80 -19.75 -5.31
C ALA A 175 -4.72 -20.15 -6.33
N GLY A 176 -4.04 -19.17 -6.93
CA GLY A 176 -2.94 -19.40 -7.87
C GLY A 176 -1.79 -20.21 -7.26
N GLN A 177 -1.37 -19.88 -6.03
CA GLN A 177 -0.33 -20.62 -5.30
C GLN A 177 -0.73 -22.07 -5.02
N ARG A 178 -1.98 -22.32 -4.63
CA ARG A 178 -2.49 -23.68 -4.40
C ARG A 178 -2.57 -24.48 -5.69
N VAL A 179 -3.03 -23.89 -6.78
CA VAL A 179 -3.03 -24.53 -8.11
C VAL A 179 -1.61 -24.80 -8.60
N ALA A 180 -0.65 -23.91 -8.33
CA ALA A 180 0.76 -24.11 -8.66
C ALA A 180 1.38 -25.30 -7.91
N ALA A 181 1.01 -25.47 -6.65
CA ALA A 181 1.55 -26.52 -5.77
C ALA A 181 0.96 -27.92 -6.03
N LEU A 182 -0.12 -28.04 -6.78
CA LEU A 182 -0.71 -29.34 -7.11
C LEU A 182 0.18 -30.17 -8.04
N GLU A 183 0.09 -31.48 -7.95
CA GLU A 183 0.70 -32.35 -8.96
C GLU A 183 -0.12 -32.35 -10.25
N ALA A 184 0.51 -32.65 -11.39
CA ALA A 184 -0.17 -32.64 -12.70
C ALA A 184 -1.36 -33.64 -12.77
N SER A 185 -1.28 -34.73 -12.02
CA SER A 185 -2.35 -35.72 -11.86
C SER A 185 -3.54 -35.18 -11.04
N GLU A 186 -3.29 -34.23 -10.15
CA GLU A 186 -4.29 -33.61 -9.26
C GLU A 186 -4.90 -32.33 -9.83
N LEU A 187 -4.39 -31.83 -10.96
CA LEU A 187 -4.96 -30.72 -11.73
C LEU A 187 -6.25 -31.13 -12.47
N ASN A 188 -7.25 -31.49 -11.69
CA ASN A 188 -8.63 -31.77 -12.11
C ASN A 188 -9.58 -31.11 -11.11
N LEU A 189 -10.88 -31.09 -11.42
CA LEU A 189 -11.88 -30.39 -10.59
C LEU A 189 -11.86 -30.82 -9.12
N THR A 190 -11.74 -32.13 -8.86
CA THR A 190 -11.73 -32.68 -7.50
C THR A 190 -10.47 -32.27 -6.73
N GLY A 191 -9.29 -32.38 -7.35
CA GLY A 191 -8.03 -32.00 -6.71
C GLY A 191 -7.95 -30.51 -6.42
N VAL A 192 -8.37 -29.66 -7.36
CA VAL A 192 -8.43 -28.21 -7.16
C VAL A 192 -9.43 -27.84 -6.05
N ARG A 193 -10.63 -28.43 -6.04
CA ARG A 193 -11.61 -28.20 -4.97
C ARG A 193 -11.07 -28.62 -3.60
N ARG A 194 -10.35 -29.74 -3.52
CA ARG A 194 -9.69 -30.21 -2.30
C ARG A 194 -8.63 -29.21 -1.83
N ALA A 195 -7.77 -28.75 -2.75
CA ALA A 195 -6.70 -27.80 -2.44
C ALA A 195 -7.23 -26.43 -1.95
N LEU A 196 -8.38 -26.00 -2.46
CA LEU A 196 -9.04 -24.75 -2.07
C LEU A 196 -10.08 -24.90 -0.97
N ALA A 197 -10.36 -26.12 -0.49
CA ALA A 197 -11.36 -26.39 0.54
C ALA A 197 -11.18 -25.56 1.84
N PRO A 198 -9.95 -25.30 2.33
CA PRO A 198 -9.74 -24.43 3.49
C PRO A 198 -10.24 -22.99 3.30
N TYR A 199 -10.43 -22.56 2.05
CA TYR A 199 -10.76 -21.19 1.65
C TYR A 199 -12.17 -21.08 1.04
N ARG A 200 -12.98 -22.13 1.14
CA ARG A 200 -14.34 -22.22 0.56
C ARG A 200 -15.31 -21.09 0.94
N ARG A 201 -14.99 -20.33 2.01
CA ARG A 201 -15.78 -19.16 2.43
C ARG A 201 -15.72 -18.03 1.39
N PHE A 202 -14.61 -17.88 0.69
CA PHE A 202 -14.36 -16.77 -0.24
C PHE A 202 -13.83 -17.23 -1.60
N LEU A 203 -13.52 -18.52 -1.78
CA LEU A 203 -13.13 -19.11 -3.06
C LEU A 203 -14.12 -20.22 -3.46
N THR A 204 -14.61 -20.14 -4.70
CA THR A 204 -15.44 -21.19 -5.31
C THR A 204 -14.85 -21.58 -6.66
N VAL A 205 -14.61 -22.87 -6.88
CA VAL A 205 -14.13 -23.39 -8.18
C VAL A 205 -15.33 -23.68 -9.07
N SER A 206 -15.45 -22.95 -10.17
CA SER A 206 -16.50 -23.16 -11.18
C SER A 206 -16.12 -24.31 -12.09
N ALA A 207 -15.00 -24.18 -12.81
CA ALA A 207 -14.58 -25.11 -13.85
C ALA A 207 -13.07 -25.39 -13.82
N VAL A 208 -12.67 -26.56 -14.33
CA VAL A 208 -11.28 -26.91 -14.63
C VAL A 208 -11.23 -27.53 -16.01
N THR A 209 -10.55 -26.87 -16.94
CA THR A 209 -10.38 -27.34 -18.32
C THR A 209 -8.92 -27.65 -18.60
N ARG A 210 -8.67 -28.62 -19.46
CA ARG A 210 -7.32 -29.03 -19.86
C ARG A 210 -7.22 -29.04 -21.38
N THR A 211 -6.25 -28.32 -21.91
CA THR A 211 -5.93 -28.25 -23.33
C THR A 211 -4.45 -28.54 -23.52
N GLY A 212 -4.12 -29.76 -23.95
CA GLY A 212 -2.73 -30.22 -24.02
C GLY A 212 -2.07 -30.23 -22.63
N SER A 213 -0.93 -29.55 -22.50
CA SER A 213 -0.20 -29.37 -21.23
C SER A 213 -0.74 -28.23 -20.36
N THR A 214 -1.68 -27.43 -20.89
CA THR A 214 -2.21 -26.26 -20.20
C THR A 214 -3.50 -26.60 -19.47
N VAL A 215 -3.55 -26.27 -18.18
CA VAL A 215 -4.75 -26.39 -17.36
C VAL A 215 -5.25 -24.99 -17.02
N THR A 216 -6.54 -24.75 -17.24
CA THR A 216 -7.21 -23.51 -16.88
C THR A 216 -8.23 -23.80 -15.79
N VAL A 217 -8.15 -23.06 -14.70
CA VAL A 217 -9.04 -23.15 -13.54
C VAL A 217 -9.81 -21.85 -13.43
N SER A 218 -11.14 -21.93 -13.44
CA SER A 218 -12.03 -20.79 -13.20
C SER A 218 -12.43 -20.75 -11.73
N VAL A 219 -12.06 -19.66 -11.04
CA VAL A 219 -12.34 -19.46 -9.61
C VAL A 219 -13.11 -18.17 -9.41
N VAL A 220 -14.23 -18.23 -8.70
CA VAL A 220 -14.90 -17.04 -8.16
C VAL A 220 -14.22 -16.69 -6.83
N VAL A 221 -13.76 -15.46 -6.72
CA VAL A 221 -13.29 -14.88 -5.46
C VAL A 221 -14.33 -13.88 -4.97
N SER A 222 -14.82 -14.05 -3.74
CA SER A 222 -15.88 -13.23 -3.17
C SER A 222 -15.43 -12.60 -1.86
N GLU A 223 -15.76 -11.33 -1.67
CA GLU A 223 -15.62 -10.62 -0.40
C GLU A 223 -16.85 -9.73 -0.22
N GLU A 224 -17.58 -9.92 0.87
CA GLU A 224 -18.85 -9.24 1.15
C GLU A 224 -19.83 -9.31 -0.05
N THR A 225 -20.12 -8.16 -0.67
CA THR A 225 -20.99 -8.03 -1.84
C THR A 225 -20.22 -8.01 -3.17
N THR A 226 -18.89 -7.97 -3.12
CA THR A 226 -18.03 -7.93 -4.31
C THR A 226 -17.61 -9.33 -4.71
N ARG A 227 -17.71 -9.65 -6.00
CA ARG A 227 -17.25 -10.91 -6.57
C ARG A 227 -16.43 -10.63 -7.82
N GLN A 228 -15.38 -11.40 -8.02
CA GLN A 228 -14.55 -11.34 -9.22
C GLN A 228 -14.23 -12.76 -9.67
N CYS A 229 -14.49 -13.04 -10.94
CA CYS A 229 -14.04 -14.28 -11.58
C CYS A 229 -12.56 -14.16 -11.92
N TYR A 230 -11.82 -15.23 -11.70
CA TYR A 230 -10.41 -15.36 -12.04
C TYR A 230 -10.20 -16.59 -12.90
N ARG A 231 -9.41 -16.42 -13.95
CA ARG A 231 -8.88 -17.48 -14.79
C ARG A 231 -7.44 -17.74 -14.37
N ILE A 232 -7.20 -18.91 -13.79
CA ILE A 232 -5.87 -19.35 -13.38
C ILE A 232 -5.38 -20.35 -14.42
N THR A 233 -4.37 -19.97 -15.19
CA THR A 233 -3.77 -20.82 -16.23
C THR A 233 -2.43 -21.34 -15.75
N ARG A 234 -2.27 -22.67 -15.75
CA ARG A 234 -1.01 -23.35 -15.46
C ARG A 234 -0.50 -24.05 -16.71
N ASN A 235 0.74 -23.74 -17.09
CA ASN A 235 1.47 -24.43 -18.15
C ASN A 235 2.84 -24.85 -17.60
N GLY A 236 2.98 -26.15 -17.26
CA GLY A 236 4.15 -26.64 -16.55
C GLY A 236 4.30 -25.99 -15.16
N SER A 237 5.41 -25.28 -14.96
CA SER A 237 5.72 -24.53 -13.72
C SER A 237 5.18 -23.09 -13.73
N GLN A 238 4.76 -22.57 -14.88
CA GLN A 238 4.24 -21.21 -14.99
C GLN A 238 2.76 -21.19 -14.61
N VAL A 239 2.39 -20.25 -13.74
CA VAL A 239 1.00 -20.01 -13.33
C VAL A 239 0.66 -18.54 -13.44
N PHE A 240 -0.40 -18.24 -14.18
CA PHE A 240 -0.94 -16.90 -14.35
C PHE A 240 -2.33 -16.86 -13.75
N SER A 241 -2.68 -15.75 -13.10
CA SER A 241 -4.02 -15.52 -12.54
C SER A 241 -4.50 -14.18 -13.03
N VAL A 242 -5.59 -14.19 -13.80
CA VAL A 242 -6.11 -12.98 -14.48
C VAL A 242 -7.60 -12.84 -14.15
N PRO A 243 -8.06 -11.65 -13.73
CA PRO A 243 -9.49 -11.41 -13.57
C PRO A 243 -10.20 -11.45 -14.92
N VAL A 244 -11.42 -11.98 -14.93
CA VAL A 244 -12.30 -12.07 -16.10
C VAL A 244 -13.70 -11.58 -15.73
N GLN A 245 -14.47 -11.10 -16.71
CA GLN A 245 -15.83 -10.60 -16.48
C GLN A 245 -16.83 -11.73 -16.29
N THR A 246 -16.61 -12.86 -16.97
CA THR A 246 -17.47 -14.04 -16.88
C THR A 246 -16.73 -15.24 -16.31
N CYS A 247 -17.38 -15.95 -15.39
CA CYS A 247 -16.90 -17.24 -14.95
C CYS A 247 -17.32 -18.27 -16.00
N GLN A 248 -16.37 -19.09 -16.46
CA GLN A 248 -16.71 -20.28 -17.22
C GLN A 248 -17.28 -21.32 -16.26
N ASP A 249 -18.47 -21.82 -16.59
CA ASP A 249 -19.13 -22.95 -15.94
C ASP A 249 -18.72 -24.28 -16.59
#